data_AF-A0A9W9QL67-F1
#
_entry.id   AF-A0A9W9QL67-F1
#
_cell.length_a   1.000
_cell.length_b   1.000
_cell.length_c   1.000
_cell.angle_alpha   90.00
_cell.angle_beta   90.00
_cell.angle_gamma   90.00
#
_symmetry.space_group_name_H-M   'P 1'
#
loop_
_entity.id
_entity.type
_entity.pdbx_description
1 polymer ?
#
loop_
_entity_poly.entity_id
_entity_poly.type
_entity_poly.pdbx_seq_one_letter_code
_entity_poly.pdbx_strand_id
1 'polypeptide(L)'
;MKVAIKEWNAIATWHWDIPEDEVCGICRVQFDGTCPTCKFPGDDCALVQGRCNHAFHMHCLMTWIDLETSKGLCPMCRQSELFFSSVDIISPDSLFVEFEWKAKE
;
A
#
# COMPACT_ATOMS: atom_id res chain seq x y z
N MET A 1 -30.25 -13.95 36.44
CA MET A 1 -30.20 -15.02 35.43
C MET A 1 -28.83 -14.98 34.78
N LYS A 2 -28.10 -16.10 34.71
CA LYS A 2 -26.75 -16.19 34.11
C LYS A 2 -26.84 -17.03 32.83
N VAL A 3 -26.38 -16.47 31.71
CA VAL A 3 -26.29 -17.18 30.42
C VAL A 3 -24.81 -17.51 30.18
N ALA A 4 -24.51 -18.74 29.80
CA ALA A 4 -23.16 -19.19 29.46
C ALA A 4 -23.09 -19.50 27.95
N ILE A 5 -22.10 -18.92 27.28
CA ILE A 5 -21.81 -19.22 25.87
C ILE A 5 -21.10 -20.58 25.83
N LYS A 6 -21.61 -21.52 25.03
CA LYS A 6 -21.02 -22.86 24.89
C LYS A 6 -19.99 -22.94 23.77
N GLU A 7 -20.23 -22.22 22.69
CA GLU A 7 -19.43 -22.26 21.48
C GLU A 7 -19.58 -20.93 20.74
N TRP A 8 -18.51 -20.46 20.10
CA TRP A 8 -18.50 -19.26 19.28
C TRP A 8 -17.74 -19.53 17.98
N ASN A 9 -18.43 -19.36 16.86
CA ASN A 9 -17.86 -19.37 15.52
C ASN A 9 -17.81 -17.93 15.01
N ALA A 10 -16.61 -17.35 14.92
CA ALA A 10 -16.40 -15.97 14.48
C ALA A 10 -15.96 -15.90 13.01
N ILE A 11 -16.36 -14.84 12.32
CA ILE A 11 -15.93 -14.48 10.98
C ILE A 11 -15.37 -13.07 11.06
N ALA A 12 -14.25 -12.82 10.38
CA ALA A 12 -13.64 -11.51 10.30
C ALA A 12 -13.36 -11.15 8.84
N THR A 13 -13.40 -9.86 8.57
CA THR A 13 -12.86 -9.24 7.35
C THR A 13 -11.66 -8.39 7.76
N TRP A 14 -10.70 -8.24 6.86
CA TRP A 14 -9.56 -7.36 7.07
C TRP A 14 -9.76 -6.08 6.26
N HIS A 15 -9.16 -5.00 6.71
CA HIS A 15 -9.10 -3.70 6.03
C HIS A 15 -7.69 -3.14 6.24
N TRP A 16 -7.23 -2.30 5.33
CA TRP A 16 -5.98 -1.58 5.54
C TRP A 16 -6.14 -0.53 6.64
N ASP A 17 -5.10 -0.32 7.46
CA ASP A 17 -5.09 0.75 8.46
C ASP A 17 -4.80 2.11 7.80
N ILE A 18 -5.71 2.55 6.92
CA ILE A 18 -5.66 3.76 6.11
C ILE A 18 -7.06 4.40 6.18
N PRO A 19 -7.20 5.74 6.16
CA PRO A 19 -8.53 6.34 6.16
C PRO A 19 -9.39 5.86 4.97
N GLU A 20 -10.65 5.51 5.24
CA GLU A 20 -11.55 4.85 4.28
C GLU A 20 -11.90 5.72 3.06
N ASP A 21 -11.72 7.04 3.19
CA ASP A 21 -11.89 8.03 2.12
C ASP A 21 -10.66 8.19 1.22
N GLU A 22 -9.53 7.57 1.57
CA GLU A 22 -8.35 7.59 0.73
C GLU A 22 -8.43 6.59 -0.42
N VAL A 23 -7.95 7.04 -1.57
CA VAL A 23 -7.85 6.25 -2.80
C VAL A 23 -6.44 6.38 -3.34
N CYS A 24 -6.02 5.39 -4.14
CA CYS A 24 -4.75 5.49 -4.84
C CYS A 24 -4.72 6.77 -5.71
N GLY A 25 -3.75 7.67 -5.46
CA GLY A 25 -3.65 8.95 -6.18
C GLY A 25 -3.45 8.83 -7.70
N ILE A 26 -3.07 7.64 -8.19
CA ILE A 26 -2.83 7.33 -9.60
C ILE A 26 -4.07 6.73 -10.27
N CYS A 27 -4.57 5.59 -9.78
CA CYS A 27 -5.71 4.90 -10.41
C CYS A 27 -7.08 5.25 -9.84
N ARG A 28 -7.14 6.02 -8.74
CA ARG A 28 -8.38 6.48 -8.07
C ARG A 28 -9.31 5.35 -7.59
N VAL A 29 -8.75 4.16 -7.35
CA VAL A 29 -9.47 3.01 -6.76
C VAL A 29 -9.16 2.94 -5.26
N GLN A 30 -10.11 2.46 -4.46
CA GLN A 30 -9.96 2.17 -3.04
C GLN A 30 -8.89 1.09 -2.80
N PHE A 31 -8.23 1.17 -1.64
CA PHE A 31 -7.10 0.31 -1.30
C PHE A 31 -7.47 -1.15 -0.96
N ASP A 32 -8.73 -1.40 -0.59
CA ASP A 32 -9.27 -2.77 -0.46
C ASP A 32 -9.48 -3.48 -1.79
N GLY A 33 -9.53 -2.70 -2.87
CA GLY A 33 -9.61 -3.21 -4.22
C GLY A 33 -8.23 -3.37 -4.84
N THR A 34 -8.20 -4.01 -5.99
CA THR A 34 -7.02 -4.01 -6.86
C THR A 34 -7.06 -2.84 -7.83
N CYS A 35 -5.89 -2.45 -8.35
CA CYS A 35 -5.83 -1.51 -9.45
C CYS A 35 -6.54 -2.07 -10.72
N PRO A 36 -6.96 -1.23 -11.67
CA PRO A 36 -7.73 -1.67 -12.85
C PRO A 36 -7.03 -2.73 -13.73
N THR A 37 -5.71 -2.82 -13.64
CA THR A 37 -4.89 -3.79 -14.38
C THR A 37 -4.84 -5.15 -13.68
N CYS A 38 -5.04 -5.19 -12.37
CA CYS A 38 -4.96 -6.40 -11.56
C CYS A 38 -6.34 -7.01 -11.33
N LYS A 39 -6.47 -8.28 -11.69
CA LYS A 39 -7.73 -9.02 -11.52
C LYS A 39 -7.93 -9.58 -10.11
N PHE A 40 -6.84 -9.95 -9.43
CA PHE A 40 -6.87 -10.59 -8.13
C PHE A 40 -5.92 -9.87 -7.17
N PRO A 41 -6.30 -9.69 -5.89
CA PRO A 41 -5.39 -9.17 -4.88
C PRO A 41 -4.25 -10.17 -4.63
N GLY A 42 -3.06 -9.67 -4.30
CA GLY A 42 -1.86 -10.47 -4.09
C GLY A 42 -0.59 -9.64 -4.20
N ASP A 43 0.57 -10.32 -4.26
CA ASP A 43 1.91 -9.71 -4.27
C ASP A 43 2.10 -8.67 -5.38
N ASP A 44 1.44 -8.89 -6.52
CA ASP A 44 1.46 -8.02 -7.68
C ASP A 44 0.81 -6.64 -7.43
N CYS A 45 -0.14 -6.51 -6.48
CA CYS A 45 -0.86 -5.26 -6.22
C CYS A 45 -0.84 -4.88 -4.74
N ALA A 46 0.28 -5.14 -4.06
CA ALA A 46 0.48 -4.71 -2.68
C ALA A 46 0.36 -3.19 -2.51
N LEU A 47 0.07 -2.73 -1.30
CA LEU A 47 0.12 -1.31 -0.98
C LEU A 47 1.53 -0.88 -0.59
N VAL A 48 1.92 0.28 -1.09
CA VAL A 48 3.18 0.93 -0.76
C VAL A 48 2.88 2.34 -0.28
N GLN A 49 3.57 2.76 0.78
CA GLN A 49 3.47 4.10 1.32
C GLN A 49 4.84 4.75 1.32
N GLY A 50 4.91 5.98 0.82
CA GLY A 50 6.14 6.77 0.88
C GLY A 50 6.33 7.45 2.24
N ARG A 51 7.54 7.94 2.53
CA ARG A 51 7.81 8.80 3.71
C ARG A 51 6.95 10.07 3.77
N CYS A 52 6.45 10.50 2.61
CA CYS A 52 5.49 11.60 2.50
C CYS A 52 4.06 11.23 2.92
N ASN A 53 3.85 10.05 3.48
CA ASN A 53 2.58 9.49 3.95
C ASN A 53 1.53 9.25 2.86
N HIS A 54 1.86 9.40 1.56
CA HIS A 54 0.97 9.05 0.46
C HIS A 54 1.08 7.56 0.12
N ALA A 55 -0.07 6.89 0.05
CA ALA A 55 -0.19 5.48 -0.30
C ALA A 55 -0.59 5.28 -1.78
N PHE A 56 -0.08 4.20 -2.38
CA PHE A 56 -0.38 3.82 -3.75
C PHE A 56 -0.42 2.28 -3.87
N HIS A 57 -1.11 1.78 -4.89
CA HIS A 57 -0.88 0.40 -5.33
C HIS A 57 0.52 0.29 -5.94
N MET A 58 1.26 -0.78 -5.60
CA MET A 58 2.63 -1.05 -6.04
C MET A 58 2.75 -0.98 -7.57
N HIS A 59 1.88 -1.67 -8.31
CA HIS A 59 1.85 -1.60 -9.78
C HIS A 59 1.64 -0.19 -10.33
N CYS A 60 0.73 0.59 -9.74
CA CYS A 60 0.48 1.95 -10.19
C CYS A 60 1.73 2.82 -9.99
N LEU A 61 2.41 2.65 -8.86
CA LEU A 61 3.58 3.43 -8.54
C LEU A 61 4.81 3.02 -9.35
N MET A 62 5.04 1.72 -9.57
CA MET A 62 6.11 1.25 -10.46
C MET A 62 5.93 1.80 -11.87
N THR A 63 4.72 1.71 -12.42
CA THR A 63 4.39 2.28 -13.73
C THR A 63 4.64 3.79 -13.77
N TRP A 64 4.39 4.50 -12.66
CA TRP A 64 4.68 5.93 -12.56
C TRP A 64 6.18 6.23 -12.56
N ILE A 65 6.95 5.52 -11.74
CA ILE A 65 8.39 5.74 -11.59
C ILE A 65 9.14 5.40 -12.89
N ASP A 66 8.68 4.39 -13.63
CA ASP A 66 9.26 4.00 -14.92
C ASP A 66 9.08 5.07 -16.01
N LEU A 67 8.16 6.03 -15.83
CA LEU A 67 8.06 7.19 -16.72
C LEU A 67 9.23 8.15 -16.48
N GLU A 68 9.97 8.49 -17.54
CA GLU A 68 11.09 9.46 -17.50
C GLU A 68 10.68 10.83 -16.95
N THR A 69 9.42 11.22 -17.13
CA THR A 69 8.87 12.50 -16.65
C THR A 69 8.65 12.53 -15.14
N SER A 70 8.56 11.37 -14.49
CA SER A 70 8.31 11.27 -13.05
C SER A 70 9.51 11.74 -12.24
N LYS A 71 10.73 11.59 -12.77
CA LYS A 71 12.00 11.85 -12.08
C LYS A 71 12.11 11.11 -10.74
N GLY A 72 11.41 9.99 -10.57
CA GLY A 72 11.34 9.26 -9.30
C GLY A 72 10.67 10.06 -8.17
N LEU A 73 9.82 11.05 -8.50
CA LEU A 73 9.15 11.88 -7.51
C LEU A 73 7.75 11.37 -7.20
N CYS A 74 7.30 11.60 -5.95
CA CYS A 74 5.93 11.29 -5.55
C CYS A 74 4.89 12.00 -6.45
N PRO A 75 3.88 11.29 -6.97
CA PRO A 75 2.83 11.87 -7.81
C PRO A 75 2.06 13.03 -7.15
N MET A 76 1.92 12.99 -5.83
CA MET A 76 1.09 13.92 -5.07
C MET A 76 1.86 15.15 -4.59
N CYS A 77 3.06 14.96 -4.03
CA CYS A 77 3.83 16.03 -3.38
C CYS A 77 5.21 16.31 -4.00
N ARG A 78 5.61 15.55 -5.02
CA ARG A 78 6.90 15.68 -5.73
C ARG A 78 8.15 15.56 -4.86
N GLN A 79 8.05 14.96 -3.68
CA GLN A 79 9.22 14.65 -2.86
C GLN A 79 9.97 13.45 -3.46
N SER A 80 11.31 13.48 -3.39
CA SER A 80 12.22 12.43 -3.90
C SER A 80 12.25 11.17 -3.05
N GLU A 81 11.74 11.25 -1.83
CA GLU A 81 11.82 10.21 -0.80
C GLU A 81 10.68 9.18 -0.97
N LEU A 82 10.64 8.52 -2.14
CA LEU A 82 9.84 7.33 -2.39
C LEU A 82 10.51 6.11 -1.73
N PHE A 83 10.70 6.17 -0.41
CA PHE A 83 11.11 5.04 0.41
C PHE A 83 9.87 4.24 0.77
N PHE A 84 9.89 2.95 0.44
CA PHE A 84 8.75 2.06 0.63
C PHE A 84 8.97 1.18 1.85
N SER A 85 8.10 1.30 2.84
CA SER A 85 7.86 0.19 3.75
C SER A 85 6.86 -0.75 3.09
N SER A 86 7.20 -2.03 2.94
CA SER A 86 6.15 -3.05 2.86
C SER A 86 5.39 -2.96 4.17
N VAL A 87 4.07 -2.77 4.09
CA VAL A 87 3.22 -2.71 5.28
C VAL A 87 3.04 -4.15 5.78
N ASP A 88 4.10 -4.72 6.35
CA ASP A 88 4.10 -6.06 6.95
C ASP A 88 3.61 -5.96 8.40
N ILE A 89 2.29 -6.01 8.58
CA ILE A 89 1.60 -5.81 9.88
C ILE A 89 1.84 -6.97 10.87
N ILE A 90 2.58 -8.02 10.49
CA ILE A 90 2.68 -9.29 11.27
C ILE A 90 4.06 -9.48 11.96
N SER A 91 5.02 -8.56 11.83
CA SER A 91 6.34 -8.68 12.48
C SER A 91 6.70 -7.42 13.28
N PRO A 92 6.95 -7.52 14.60
CA PRO A 92 7.52 -6.41 15.38
C PRO A 92 8.98 -6.10 15.01
N ASP A 93 9.63 -7.00 14.28
CA ASP A 93 11.02 -6.90 13.83
C ASP A 93 11.09 -6.76 12.30
N SER A 94 10.23 -5.93 11.69
CA SER A 94 10.37 -5.60 10.28
C SER A 94 11.67 -4.82 10.07
N LEU A 95 12.71 -5.56 9.69
CA LEU A 95 13.93 -4.99 9.13
C LEU A 95 13.49 -4.10 7.97
N PHE A 96 13.68 -2.79 8.14
CA PHE A 96 13.53 -1.81 7.09
C PHE A 96 14.26 -2.33 5.85
N VAL A 97 13.53 -2.81 4.85
CA VAL A 97 14.14 -3.08 3.55
C VAL A 97 14.27 -1.72 2.88
N GLU A 98 15.41 -1.08 3.10
CA GLU A 98 15.76 0.16 2.42
C GLU A 98 15.96 -0.11 0.92
N PHE A 99 14.89 0.06 0.16
CA PHE A 99 15.02 0.24 -1.29
C PHE A 99 15.35 1.71 -1.57
N GLU A 100 16.64 2.05 -1.58
CA GLU A 100 17.11 3.31 -2.16
C GLU A 100 16.92 3.26 -3.68
N TRP A 101 15.90 3.96 -4.19
CA TRP A 101 15.80 4.21 -5.63
C TRP A 101 16.75 5.35 -5.99
N LYS A 102 18.02 5.02 -6.28
CA LYS A 102 18.94 5.98 -6.90
C LYS A 102 18.52 6.15 -8.35
N ALA A 103 17.96 7.32 -8.68
CA ALA A 103 17.79 7.74 -10.06
C ALA A 103 19.12 7.52 -10.80
N LYS A 104 19.11 6.65 -11.82
CA LYS A 104 20.28 6.50 -12.69
C LYS A 104 20.51 7.84 -13.37
N GLU A 105 21.71 8.39 -13.16
CA GLU A 105 22.22 9.59 -13.83
C GLU A 105 22.22 9.45 -15.36
#